data_AF-A0A2I0CWM5-F1
#
_entry.id   AF-A0A2I0CWM5-F1
#
_cell.length_a   1.000
_cell.length_b   1.000
_cell.length_c   1.000
_cell.angle_alpha   90.00
_cell.angle_beta   90.00
_cell.angle_gamma   90.00
#
_symmetry.space_group_name_H-M   'P 1'
#
loop_
_entity.id
_entity.type
_entity.pdbx_description
1 polymer ?
#
loop_
_entity_poly.entity_id
_entity_poly.type
_entity_poly.pdbx_seq_one_letter_code
_entity_poly.pdbx_strand_id
1 'polypeptide(L)'
;RLRVTCQHIDRTLCEIEKVLDEPTSDTAVPSYIADLYPAQKELITKAVAKIRARLVETLERQSVDPGKPGVPVSRAVRGRMYIIDIAAEEIRSRRMKGYGNVSMDVMDELECFADEMQGLADQVTRALQE
;
A
#
# COMPACT_ATOMS: atom_id res chain seq x y z
N ARG A 1 15.71 20.76 -8.94
CA ARG A 1 15.65 19.56 -9.80
C ARG A 1 16.25 18.33 -9.11
N LEU A 2 17.49 18.40 -8.59
CA LEU A 2 18.15 17.30 -7.88
C LEU A 2 17.29 16.65 -6.78
N ARG A 3 16.73 17.44 -5.86
CA ARG A 3 15.83 16.94 -4.79
C ARG A 3 14.67 16.09 -5.32
N VAL A 4 13.96 16.60 -6.33
CA VAL A 4 12.81 15.90 -6.92
C VAL A 4 13.24 14.58 -7.56
N THR A 5 14.40 14.58 -8.23
CA THR A 5 14.98 13.36 -8.79
C THR A 5 15.36 12.35 -7.70
N CYS A 6 16.03 12.78 -6.63
CA CYS A 6 16.39 11.89 -5.52
C CYS A 6 15.14 11.32 -4.81
N GLN A 7 14.10 12.13 -4.63
CA GLN A 7 12.82 11.67 -4.07
C GLN A 7 12.12 10.66 -4.99
N HIS A 8 12.21 10.86 -6.31
CA HIS A 8 11.66 9.91 -7.27
C HIS A 8 12.41 8.58 -7.22
N ILE A 9 13.75 8.61 -7.18
CA ILE A 9 14.56 7.39 -7.05
C ILE A 9 14.21 6.66 -5.75
N ASP A 10 14.18 7.36 -4.61
CA ASP A 10 13.87 6.74 -3.32
C ASP A 10 12.46 6.13 -3.29
N ARG A 11 11.46 6.79 -3.91
CA ARG A 11 10.13 6.20 -4.08
C ARG A 11 10.18 4.90 -4.88
N THR A 12 10.92 4.87 -5.99
CA THR A 12 11.08 3.64 -6.79
C THR A 12 11.77 2.53 -6.01
N LEU A 13 12.77 2.86 -5.18
CA LEU A 13 13.40 1.89 -4.28
C LEU A 13 12.40 1.33 -3.25
N CYS A 14 11.53 2.16 -2.68
CA CYS A 14 10.47 1.69 -1.78
C CYS A 14 9.45 0.78 -2.49
N GLU A 15 9.10 1.05 -3.75
CA GLU A 15 8.25 0.13 -4.51
C GLU A 15 8.94 -1.22 -4.76
N ILE A 16 10.25 -1.22 -5.05
CA ILE A 16 11.01 -2.48 -5.18
C ILE A 16 10.98 -3.28 -3.87
N GLU A 17 11.22 -2.63 -2.73
CA GLU A 17 11.15 -3.29 -1.41
C GLU A 17 9.76 -3.90 -1.15
N LYS A 18 8.68 -3.17 -1.49
CA LYS A 18 7.31 -3.71 -1.38
C LYS A 18 7.05 -4.91 -2.28
N VAL A 19 7.59 -4.93 -3.50
CA VAL A 19 7.46 -6.08 -4.42
C VAL A 19 8.18 -7.30 -3.84
N LEU A 20 9.38 -7.09 -3.30
CA LEU A 20 10.17 -8.16 -2.70
C LEU A 20 9.53 -8.74 -1.43
N ASP A 21 8.88 -7.88 -0.65
CA ASP A 21 8.24 -8.23 0.62
C ASP A 21 6.72 -8.41 0.50
N GLU A 22 6.16 -8.48 -0.72
CA GLU A 22 4.74 -8.82 -0.90
C GLU A 22 4.50 -10.17 -0.22
N PRO A 23 3.61 -10.22 0.80
CA PRO A 23 3.39 -11.43 1.55
C PRO A 23 2.70 -12.44 0.64
N THR A 24 3.47 -13.44 0.20
CA THR A 24 2.99 -14.52 -0.67
C THR A 24 1.99 -15.45 0.03
N SER A 25 1.84 -15.37 1.36
CA SER A 25 0.88 -16.18 2.14
C SER A 25 -0.42 -15.47 2.52
N ASP A 26 -0.45 -14.14 2.61
CA ASP A 26 -1.53 -13.40 3.30
C ASP A 26 -2.29 -12.42 2.39
N THR A 27 -1.99 -12.40 1.09
CA THR A 27 -2.67 -11.51 0.13
C THR A 27 -3.83 -12.25 -0.55
N ALA A 28 -5.05 -11.72 -0.44
CA ALA A 28 -6.24 -12.32 -1.08
C ALA A 28 -6.15 -12.38 -2.61
N VAL A 29 -5.37 -11.46 -3.21
CA VAL A 29 -5.12 -11.39 -4.66
C VAL A 29 -3.63 -11.07 -4.89
N PRO A 30 -2.76 -12.09 -5.03
CA PRO A 30 -1.32 -11.86 -5.19
C PRO A 30 -0.99 -11.24 -6.55
N SER A 31 -0.05 -10.29 -6.58
CA SER A 31 0.33 -9.59 -7.81
C SER A 31 1.53 -10.22 -8.52
N TYR A 32 2.45 -10.85 -7.76
CA TYR A 32 3.71 -11.37 -8.29
C TYR A 32 3.89 -12.88 -8.05
N ILE A 33 4.62 -13.52 -8.95
CA ILE A 33 5.07 -14.91 -8.80
C ILE A 33 6.45 -14.88 -8.16
N ALA A 34 6.70 -15.77 -7.19
CA ALA A 34 8.02 -15.92 -6.58
C ALA A 34 8.99 -16.59 -7.57
N ASP A 35 9.72 -15.78 -8.33
CA ASP A 35 10.71 -16.20 -9.34
C ASP A 35 12.17 -15.92 -8.94
N LEU A 36 12.38 -15.36 -7.75
CA LEU A 36 13.69 -15.01 -7.22
C LEU A 36 14.21 -16.02 -6.20
N TYR A 37 15.47 -16.40 -6.34
CA TYR A 37 16.19 -17.16 -5.32
C TYR A 37 16.55 -16.27 -4.12
N PRO A 38 16.69 -16.83 -2.90
CA PRO A 38 17.06 -16.05 -1.71
C PRO A 38 18.32 -15.20 -1.87
N ALA A 39 19.34 -15.73 -2.56
CA ALA A 39 20.58 -15.00 -2.84
C ALA A 39 20.37 -13.78 -3.75
N GLN A 40 19.42 -13.86 -4.70
CA GLN A 40 19.07 -12.72 -5.55
C GLN A 40 18.32 -11.65 -4.75
N LYS A 41 17.37 -12.05 -3.90
CA LYS A 41 16.67 -11.12 -3.00
C LYS A 41 17.66 -10.38 -2.09
N GLU A 42 18.60 -11.10 -1.46
CA GLU A 42 19.64 -10.50 -0.62
C GLU A 42 20.53 -9.52 -1.40
N LEU A 43 20.94 -9.88 -2.61
CA LEU A 43 21.73 -9.00 -3.49
C LEU A 43 20.98 -7.70 -3.80
N ILE A 44 19.68 -7.79 -4.15
CA ILE A 44 18.85 -6.63 -4.46
C ILE A 44 18.69 -5.75 -3.21
N THR A 45 18.38 -6.31 -2.04
CA THR A 45 18.26 -5.54 -0.78
C THR A 45 19.55 -4.79 -0.45
N LYS A 46 20.71 -5.43 -0.60
CA LYS A 46 22.02 -4.76 -0.41
C LYS A 46 22.24 -3.64 -1.41
N ALA A 47 21.88 -3.85 -2.68
CA ALA A 47 22.00 -2.83 -3.72
C ALA A 47 21.09 -1.61 -3.41
N VAL A 48 19.84 -1.85 -3.00
CA VAL A 48 18.90 -0.79 -2.59
C VAL A 48 19.48 0.06 -1.45
N ALA A 49 19.99 -0.59 -0.39
CA ALA A 49 20.61 0.10 0.73
C ALA A 49 21.80 0.97 0.29
N LYS A 50 22.66 0.45 -0.59
CA LYS A 50 23.81 1.18 -1.13
C LYS A 50 23.40 2.39 -1.98
N ILE A 51 22.36 2.25 -2.81
CA ILE A 51 21.84 3.36 -3.62
C ILE A 51 21.29 4.45 -2.71
N ARG A 52 20.49 4.08 -1.69
CA ARG A 52 19.92 5.04 -0.73
C ARG A 52 21.00 5.81 0.03
N ALA A 53 22.06 5.12 0.47
CA ALA A 53 23.21 5.78 1.09
C ALA A 53 23.86 6.83 0.15
N ARG A 54 24.03 6.51 -1.14
CA ARG A 54 24.58 7.48 -2.12
C ARG A 54 23.65 8.65 -2.43
N LEU A 55 22.34 8.46 -2.36
CA LEU A 55 21.38 9.57 -2.47
C LEU A 55 21.56 10.55 -1.31
N VAL A 56 21.62 10.03 -0.08
CA VAL A 56 21.80 10.85 1.14
C VAL A 56 23.11 11.63 1.07
N GLU A 57 24.24 10.96 0.83
CA GLU A 57 25.55 11.62 0.70
C GLU A 57 25.57 12.69 -0.41
N THR A 58 24.86 12.46 -1.51
CA THR A 58 24.80 13.42 -2.61
C THR A 58 23.97 14.64 -2.24
N LEU A 59 22.84 14.46 -1.54
CA LEU A 59 22.03 15.57 -1.04
C LEU A 59 22.80 16.41 -0.01
N GLU A 60 23.48 15.76 0.93
CA GLU A 60 24.32 16.41 1.94
C GLU A 60 25.44 17.24 1.31
N ARG A 61 26.20 16.64 0.38
CA ARG A 61 27.30 17.31 -0.33
C ARG A 61 26.84 18.52 -1.14
N GLN A 62 25.59 18.53 -1.59
CA GLN A 62 25.00 19.64 -2.33
C GLN A 62 24.23 20.61 -1.43
N SER A 63 24.25 20.41 -0.10
CA SER A 63 23.49 21.21 0.88
C SER A 63 21.99 21.28 0.55
N VAL A 64 21.44 20.20 -0.03
CA VAL A 64 20.03 20.10 -0.39
C VAL A 64 19.29 19.37 0.73
N ASP A 65 18.34 20.05 1.37
CA ASP A 65 17.45 19.42 2.34
C ASP A 65 16.60 18.31 1.66
N PRO A 66 16.69 17.04 2.12
CA PRO A 66 15.82 15.96 1.63
C PRO A 66 14.33 16.27 1.84
N GLY A 67 14.02 17.15 2.79
CA GLY A 67 12.68 17.58 3.17
C GLY A 67 12.14 16.75 4.33
N LYS A 68 11.30 17.38 5.15
CA LYS A 68 10.65 16.71 6.29
C LYS A 68 9.50 15.81 5.82
N PRO A 69 9.28 14.63 6.45
CA PRO A 69 8.07 13.85 6.25
C PRO A 69 6.84 14.72 6.54
N GLY A 70 5.98 14.92 5.54
CA GLY A 70 4.84 15.84 5.65
C GLY A 70 3.55 15.17 6.11
N VAL A 71 3.47 13.84 6.04
CA VAL A 71 2.24 13.08 6.32
C VAL A 71 2.49 12.14 7.50
N PRO A 72 1.81 12.35 8.64
CA PRO A 72 1.86 11.41 9.76
C PRO A 72 1.38 10.01 9.34
N VAL A 73 1.99 8.96 9.89
CA VAL A 73 1.61 7.56 9.61
C VAL A 73 0.13 7.34 9.89
N SER A 74 -0.40 7.84 11.00
CA SER A 74 -1.83 7.76 11.34
C SER A 74 -2.74 8.37 10.27
N ARG A 75 -2.35 9.51 9.68
CA ARG A 75 -3.09 10.13 8.57
C ARG A 75 -3.02 9.27 7.31
N ALA A 76 -1.84 8.71 7.00
CA ALA A 76 -1.65 7.84 5.84
C ALA A 76 -2.44 6.53 5.96
N VAL A 77 -2.53 5.96 7.16
CA VAL A 77 -3.33 4.74 7.43
C VAL A 77 -4.82 5.05 7.37
N ARG A 78 -5.28 6.14 8.01
CA ARG A 78 -6.68 6.57 7.95
C ARG A 78 -7.16 6.80 6.53
N GLY A 79 -6.34 7.44 5.69
CA GLY A 79 -6.67 7.60 4.27
C GLY A 79 -6.83 6.29 3.52
N ARG A 80 -6.04 5.25 3.86
CA ARG A 80 -6.18 3.91 3.28
C ARG A 80 -7.43 3.19 3.78
N MET A 81 -7.73 3.29 5.08
CA MET A 81 -8.97 2.72 5.64
C MET A 81 -10.21 3.34 5.00
N TYR A 82 -10.18 4.65 4.73
CA TYR A 82 -11.27 5.33 4.01
C TYR A 82 -11.45 4.83 2.57
N ILE A 83 -10.36 4.49 1.87
CA ILE A 83 -10.45 3.88 0.54
C ILE A 83 -11.08 2.49 0.61
N ILE A 84 -10.75 1.69 1.63
CA ILE A 84 -11.36 0.38 1.86
C ILE A 84 -12.86 0.51 2.15
N ASP A 85 -13.25 1.47 2.99
CA ASP A 85 -14.65 1.77 3.29
C ASP A 85 -15.45 2.11 2.02
N ILE A 86 -14.91 2.97 1.17
CA ILE A 86 -15.53 3.29 -0.14
C ILE A 86 -15.65 2.03 -1.01
N ALA A 87 -14.58 1.24 -1.11
CA ALA A 87 -14.58 0.04 -1.94
C ALA A 87 -15.59 -1.01 -1.43
N ALA A 88 -15.74 -1.15 -0.10
CA ALA A 88 -16.75 -2.02 0.50
C ALA A 88 -18.18 -1.55 0.16
N GLU A 89 -18.43 -0.24 0.22
CA GLU A 89 -19.72 0.34 -0.18
C GLU A 89 -20.04 0.14 -1.67
N GLU A 90 -19.03 0.11 -2.54
CA GLU A 90 -19.20 -0.19 -3.97
C GLU A 90 -19.60 -1.66 -4.23
N ILE A 91 -19.26 -2.58 -3.31
CA ILE A 91 -19.59 -3.99 -3.44
C ILE A 91 -21.07 -4.28 -3.10
N ARG A 92 -21.73 -3.38 -2.36
CA ARG A 92 -23.14 -3.57 -1.98
C ARG A 92 -24.04 -3.78 -3.19
N SER A 93 -24.94 -4.74 -3.06
CA SER A 93 -25.84 -5.22 -4.13
C SER A 93 -26.61 -4.09 -4.83
N ARG A 94 -27.01 -3.05 -4.07
CA ARG A 94 -27.73 -1.87 -4.58
C ARG A 94 -26.91 -1.04 -5.58
N ARG A 95 -25.57 -1.14 -5.54
CA ARG A 95 -24.63 -0.45 -6.43
C ARG A 95 -24.13 -1.33 -7.58
N MET A 96 -24.33 -2.65 -7.51
CA MET A 96 -23.91 -3.63 -8.52
C MET A 96 -24.88 -3.81 -9.72
N LYS A 97 -25.67 -2.78 -10.09
CA LYS A 97 -26.69 -2.86 -11.17
C LYS A 97 -26.15 -3.25 -12.56
N GLY A 98 -24.83 -3.28 -12.76
CA GLY A 98 -24.16 -3.68 -14.00
C GLY A 98 -23.75 -5.16 -14.10
N TYR A 99 -23.86 -5.96 -13.03
CA TYR A 99 -23.32 -7.33 -12.96
C TYR A 99 -24.31 -8.43 -13.37
N GLY A 100 -25.49 -8.07 -13.90
CA GLY A 100 -26.51 -9.02 -14.33
C GLY A 100 -27.48 -9.42 -13.21
N ASN A 101 -28.24 -10.49 -13.42
CA ASN A 101 -29.25 -10.94 -12.46
C ASN A 101 -28.56 -11.72 -11.32
N VAL A 102 -28.19 -11.02 -10.26
CA VAL A 102 -27.62 -11.60 -9.03
C VAL A 102 -28.75 -12.27 -8.24
N SER A 103 -28.53 -13.47 -7.69
CA SER A 103 -29.54 -14.12 -6.83
C SER A 103 -29.65 -13.41 -5.47
N MET A 104 -30.80 -13.54 -4.80
CA MET A 104 -30.99 -12.95 -3.47
C MET A 104 -29.92 -13.42 -2.46
N ASP A 105 -29.56 -14.71 -2.49
CA ASP A 105 -28.54 -15.27 -1.59
C ASP A 105 -27.17 -14.59 -1.78
N VAL A 106 -26.78 -14.31 -3.03
CA VAL A 106 -25.52 -13.61 -3.32
C VAL A 106 -25.60 -12.13 -2.93
N MET A 107 -26.78 -11.51 -3.03
CA MET A 107 -26.95 -10.14 -2.56
C MET A 107 -26.73 -10.05 -1.04
N ASP A 108 -27.33 -10.96 -0.27
CA ASP A 108 -27.19 -10.99 1.18
C ASP A 108 -25.74 -11.27 1.62
N GLU A 109 -25.03 -12.17 0.92
CA GLU A 109 -23.61 -12.45 1.15
C GLU A 109 -22.73 -11.20 0.93
N LEU A 110 -22.97 -10.47 -0.16
CA LEU A 110 -22.22 -9.25 -0.47
C LEU A 110 -22.51 -8.10 0.49
N GLU A 111 -23.76 -7.95 0.96
CA GLU A 111 -24.09 -6.97 2.00
C GLU A 111 -23.38 -7.31 3.32
N CYS A 112 -23.38 -8.59 3.72
CA CYS A 112 -22.67 -9.05 4.91
C CYS A 112 -21.17 -8.77 4.82
N PHE A 113 -20.54 -9.11 3.69
CA PHE A 113 -19.13 -8.84 3.44
C PHE A 113 -18.81 -7.33 3.50
N ALA A 114 -19.67 -6.48 2.92
CA ALA A 114 -19.49 -5.03 2.99
C ALA A 114 -19.55 -4.52 4.44
N ASP A 115 -20.52 -4.98 5.23
CA ASP A 115 -20.66 -4.61 6.65
C ASP A 115 -19.40 -5.01 7.46
N GLU A 116 -18.86 -6.21 7.23
CA GLU A 116 -17.64 -6.69 7.89
C GLU A 116 -16.42 -5.82 7.57
N MET A 117 -16.20 -5.50 6.29
CA MET A 117 -15.06 -4.69 5.85
C MET A 117 -15.12 -3.27 6.42
N GLN A 118 -16.31 -2.67 6.46
CA GLN A 118 -16.51 -1.33 7.05
C GLN A 118 -16.30 -1.36 8.57
N GLY A 119 -16.81 -2.39 9.25
CA GLY A 119 -16.60 -2.57 10.69
C GLY A 119 -15.12 -2.66 11.08
N LEU A 120 -14.32 -3.39 10.30
CA LEU A 120 -12.87 -3.51 10.50
C LEU A 120 -12.14 -2.17 10.22
N ALA A 121 -12.48 -1.49 9.12
CA ALA A 121 -11.90 -0.18 8.78
C ALA A 121 -12.18 0.87 9.88
N ASP A 122 -13.38 0.86 10.45
CA ASP A 122 -13.80 1.73 11.55
C ASP A 122 -13.08 1.42 12.86
N GLN A 123 -12.84 0.14 13.17
CA GLN A 123 -12.09 -0.26 14.35
C GLN A 123 -10.65 0.30 14.30
N VAL A 124 -9.96 0.10 13.18
CA VAL A 124 -8.59 0.63 12.98
C VAL A 124 -8.59 2.16 13.01
N THR A 125 -9.57 2.80 12.38
CA THR A 125 -9.65 4.27 12.34
C THR A 125 -9.85 4.87 13.73
N ARG A 126 -10.67 4.24 14.59
CA ARG A 126 -10.88 4.64 15.99
C ARG A 126 -9.62 4.49 16.83
N ALA A 127 -8.90 3.37 16.71
CA ALA A 127 -7.64 3.15 17.43
C ALA A 127 -6.56 4.19 17.11
N LEU A 128 -6.65 4.86 15.94
CA LEU A 128 -5.73 5.92 15.52
C LEU A 128 -6.17 7.34 15.95
N GLN A 129 -7.22 7.47 16.76
CA GLN A 129 -7.69 8.73 17.35
C GLN A 129 -7.31 8.89 18.83
N GLU A 130 -6.92 7.80 19.49
CA GLU A 130 -6.36 7.76 20.86
C GLU A 130 -4.88 8.17 20.89
#